data_AF-A0AB39KF65-F1
#
_entry.id   AF-A0AB39KF65-F1
#
_cell.length_a   1.000
_cell.length_b   1.000
_cell.length_c   1.000
_cell.angle_alpha   90.00
_cell.angle_beta   90.00
_cell.angle_gamma   90.00
#
_symmetry.space_group_name_H-M   'P 1'
#
loop_
_entity.id
_entity.type
_entity.pdbx_description
1 polymer ?
#
loop_
_entity_poly.entity_id
_entity_poly.type
_entity_poly.pdbx_seq_one_letter_code
_entity_poly.pdbx_strand_id
1 'polypeptide(L)'
;MTLPSIKEVGKYYPWSKHKINTKTLELRPFEKSDMSPFLVHMTTENAIKSILESSTKEFHGKIDASKPTQSQSNWYGHKIVCFTETPIFSIDFFRHKSHDRWLKDLRYGIGFSKKSLADCGVRPALYIDKKLLRMIASLRSFSMTSEDLALYNSIAPLMTPLDHDADNQGFMWEREWRYPNEEGFEFHYKDIEIICCPFDEVDHISERLGEYSNNITFVETWGEYEEVSKYLESRLTSNEMKLVVNSTGIDELETARTKLSSELFKLEAYEAQLKRFADELEAIRSSIPTFKNKISHIESEIEDRKKWYETHCCACSNSFEEYSLTLHEWEKDGELDTWICIDCKQKTEI
;
A
#
# COMPACT_ATOMS: atom_id res chain seq x y z
N MET A 1 -10.37 -5.10 30.21
CA MET A 1 -8.91 -5.33 30.18
C MET A 1 -8.26 -3.95 30.15
N THR A 2 -7.64 -3.51 31.25
CA THR A 2 -6.99 -2.20 31.34
C THR A 2 -5.67 -2.26 30.57
N LEU A 3 -5.50 -1.40 29.57
CA LEU A 3 -4.23 -1.29 28.84
C LEU A 3 -3.15 -0.83 29.84
N PRO A 4 -1.97 -1.50 29.90
CA PRO A 4 -0.88 -1.08 30.76
C PRO A 4 -0.42 0.34 30.39
N SER A 5 0.07 1.10 31.38
CA SER A 5 0.51 2.47 31.15
C SER A 5 1.77 2.50 30.27
N ILE A 6 1.94 3.57 29.48
CA ILE A 6 3.12 3.77 28.60
C ILE A 6 4.43 3.66 29.38
N LYS A 7 4.45 4.05 30.67
CA LYS A 7 5.62 3.92 31.55
C LYS A 7 5.95 2.46 31.89
N GLU A 8 4.93 1.60 32.04
CA GLU A 8 5.10 0.17 32.32
C GLU A 8 5.51 -0.59 31.05
N VAL A 9 4.96 -0.22 29.90
CA VAL A 9 5.29 -0.81 28.60
C VAL A 9 6.69 -0.42 28.14
N GLY A 10 7.10 0.84 28.33
CA GLY A 10 8.41 1.35 27.89
C GLY A 10 9.62 0.67 28.54
N LYS A 11 9.45 0.03 29.70
CA LYS A 11 10.50 -0.76 30.36
C LYS A 11 10.80 -2.08 29.63
N TYR A 12 9.82 -2.65 28.94
CA TYR A 12 9.92 -3.93 28.24
C TYR A 12 9.88 -3.78 26.70
N TYR A 13 9.31 -2.68 26.21
CA TYR A 13 9.16 -2.35 24.80
C TYR A 13 9.59 -0.88 24.55
N PRO A 14 10.88 -0.62 24.29
CA PRO A 14 11.37 0.74 24.08
C PRO A 14 10.73 1.36 22.83
N TRP A 15 10.33 2.64 22.89
CA TRP A 15 9.71 3.38 21.78
C TRP A 15 10.51 3.32 20.47
N SER A 16 11.84 3.23 20.55
CA SER A 16 12.71 3.07 19.38
C SER A 16 12.37 1.84 18.52
N LYS A 17 11.79 0.79 19.11
CA LYS A 17 11.29 -0.39 18.40
C LYS A 17 9.93 -0.17 17.72
N HIS A 18 9.21 0.91 18.06
CA HIS A 18 7.91 1.29 17.49
C HIS A 18 8.00 2.51 16.58
N LYS A 19 9.19 3.12 16.44
CA LYS A 19 9.42 4.27 15.57
C LYS A 19 9.35 3.81 14.11
N ILE A 20 8.42 4.38 13.35
CA ILE A 20 8.37 4.24 11.89
C ILE A 20 9.53 5.04 11.31
N ASN A 21 10.49 4.35 10.70
CA ASN A 21 11.64 4.98 10.02
C ASN A 21 11.46 5.02 8.49
N THR A 22 10.40 4.40 7.98
CA THR A 22 10.06 4.40 6.55
C THR A 22 9.72 5.82 6.09
N LYS A 23 10.24 6.21 4.93
CA LYS A 23 9.98 7.53 4.36
C LYS A 23 8.52 7.65 3.91
N THR A 24 7.99 8.87 3.92
CA THR A 24 6.57 9.15 3.60
C THR A 24 6.09 8.52 2.29
N LEU A 25 6.93 8.52 1.24
CA LEU A 25 6.53 7.99 -0.07
C LEU A 25 6.59 6.45 -0.15
N GLU A 26 7.13 5.80 0.86
CA GLU A 26 7.33 4.35 0.92
C GLU A 26 6.49 3.71 2.02
N LEU A 27 5.70 4.51 2.77
CA LEU A 27 4.83 4.06 3.84
C LEU A 27 3.85 2.99 3.34
N ARG A 28 3.73 1.92 4.12
CA ARG A 28 2.87 0.77 3.82
C ARG A 28 1.63 0.72 4.71
N PRO A 29 0.56 0.01 4.30
CA PRO A 29 -0.66 -0.12 5.10
C PRO A 29 -0.44 -0.64 6.52
N PHE A 30 0.54 -1.51 6.77
CA PHE A 30 0.79 -2.00 8.14
C PHE A 30 1.44 -0.96 9.07
N GLU A 31 2.03 0.11 8.51
CA GLU A 31 2.60 1.24 9.27
C GLU A 31 1.58 2.35 9.44
N LYS A 32 0.85 2.64 8.36
CA LYS A 32 -0.22 3.63 8.30
C LYS A 32 -1.30 3.10 7.35
N SER A 33 -2.41 2.64 7.91
CA SER A 33 -3.44 1.83 7.22
C SER A 33 -4.13 2.52 6.05
N ASP A 34 -4.03 3.85 5.94
CA ASP A 34 -4.55 4.65 4.85
C ASP A 34 -3.50 5.03 3.78
N MET A 35 -2.29 4.47 3.85
CA MET A 35 -1.22 4.74 2.89
C MET A 35 -0.94 3.53 2.01
N SER A 36 -0.50 3.81 0.78
CA SER A 36 0.04 2.82 -0.14
C SER A 36 1.39 3.30 -0.66
N PRO A 37 2.39 2.40 -0.83
CA PRO A 37 3.63 2.76 -1.52
C PRO A 37 3.44 2.87 -3.04
N PHE A 38 2.22 2.63 -3.55
CA PHE A 38 1.89 2.64 -4.97
C PHE A 38 0.89 3.74 -5.31
N LEU A 39 0.97 4.25 -6.53
CA LEU A 39 -0.11 5.01 -7.16
C LEU A 39 -0.60 4.23 -8.38
N VAL A 40 -1.92 4.15 -8.52
CA VAL A 40 -2.55 3.34 -9.57
C VAL A 40 -3.36 4.22 -10.49
N HIS A 41 -3.14 4.08 -11.80
CA HIS A 41 -4.03 4.62 -12.81
C HIS A 41 -5.17 3.62 -13.06
N MET A 42 -6.36 3.92 -12.54
CA MET A 42 -7.56 3.11 -12.77
C MET A 42 -8.04 3.24 -14.20
N THR A 43 -8.37 2.12 -14.83
CA THR A 43 -8.70 2.05 -16.26
C THR A 43 -9.75 0.97 -16.53
N THR A 44 -10.14 0.80 -17.79
CA THR A 44 -11.05 -0.26 -18.25
C THR A 44 -10.27 -1.37 -18.96
N GLU A 45 -10.91 -2.50 -19.18
CA GLU A 45 -10.33 -3.64 -19.93
C GLU A 45 -9.74 -3.22 -21.28
N ASN A 46 -10.52 -2.50 -22.10
CA ASN A 46 -10.05 -2.09 -23.42
C ASN A 46 -8.93 -1.06 -23.33
N ALA A 47 -8.99 -0.18 -22.32
CA ALA A 47 -8.02 0.89 -22.17
C ALA A 47 -6.67 0.38 -21.63
N ILE A 48 -6.62 -0.67 -20.80
CA ILE A 48 -5.33 -1.23 -20.35
C ILE A 48 -4.52 -1.77 -21.54
N LYS A 49 -5.17 -2.47 -22.47
CA LYS A 49 -4.55 -3.00 -23.71
C LYS A 49 -4.01 -1.84 -24.55
N SER A 50 -4.84 -0.82 -24.78
CA SER A 50 -4.45 0.41 -25.47
C SER A 50 -3.26 1.11 -24.82
N ILE A 51 -3.21 1.20 -23.49
CA ILE A 51 -2.11 1.85 -22.76
C ILE A 51 -0.79 1.10 -22.94
N LEU A 52 -0.83 -0.24 -22.93
CA LEU A 52 0.36 -1.07 -23.15
C LEU A 52 0.80 -1.06 -24.63
N GLU A 53 -0.05 -0.65 -25.57
CA GLU A 53 0.26 -0.65 -27.01
C GLU A 53 0.48 0.74 -27.59
N SER A 54 0.23 1.80 -26.82
CA SER A 54 0.18 3.18 -27.31
C SER A 54 1.55 3.83 -27.52
N SER A 55 2.64 3.27 -26.97
CA SER A 55 3.99 3.83 -27.21
C SER A 55 4.59 3.32 -28.51
N THR A 56 5.32 4.22 -29.18
CA THR A 56 6.14 3.88 -30.35
C THR A 56 7.48 3.24 -29.97
N LYS A 57 7.83 3.24 -28.67
CA LYS A 57 9.05 2.64 -28.14
C LYS A 57 8.78 1.20 -27.70
N GLU A 58 9.77 0.33 -27.93
CA GLU A 58 9.69 -1.05 -27.49
C GLU A 58 9.61 -1.13 -25.96
N PHE A 59 8.74 -2.02 -25.44
CA PHE A 59 8.51 -2.24 -24.01
C PHE A 59 8.08 -1.00 -23.21
N HIS A 60 7.45 -0.04 -23.88
CA HIS A 60 6.85 1.13 -23.24
C HIS A 60 5.33 1.12 -23.40
N GLY A 61 4.66 1.67 -22.40
CA GLY A 61 3.25 2.03 -22.47
C GLY A 61 3.10 3.54 -22.34
N LYS A 62 1.91 4.03 -22.67
CA LYS A 62 1.57 5.45 -22.49
C LYS A 62 0.13 5.63 -22.04
N ILE A 63 -0.02 6.38 -20.95
CA ILE A 63 -1.31 6.86 -20.46
C ILE A 63 -1.57 8.23 -21.06
N ASP A 64 -2.56 8.36 -21.93
CA ASP A 64 -2.89 9.64 -22.52
C ASP A 64 -3.55 10.58 -21.51
N ALA A 65 -3.20 11.86 -21.59
CA ALA A 65 -3.78 12.87 -20.72
C ALA A 65 -5.23 13.18 -21.11
N SER A 66 -6.08 13.32 -20.10
CA SER A 66 -7.50 13.63 -20.28
C SER A 66 -7.92 14.83 -19.44
N LYS A 67 -9.06 15.42 -19.79
CA LYS A 67 -9.69 16.44 -18.93
C LYS A 67 -10.47 15.71 -17.84
N PRO A 68 -10.23 15.99 -16.54
CA PRO A 68 -10.94 15.35 -15.45
C PRO A 68 -12.45 15.55 -15.56
N THR A 69 -13.23 14.50 -15.43
CA THR A 69 -14.70 14.58 -15.54
C THR A 69 -15.35 15.41 -14.43
N GLN A 70 -14.69 15.52 -13.28
CA GLN A 70 -15.10 16.36 -12.15
C GLN A 70 -14.95 17.86 -12.45
N SER A 71 -14.18 18.22 -13.48
CA SER A 71 -14.08 19.60 -13.95
C SER A 71 -15.29 19.96 -14.82
N GLN A 72 -16.51 19.84 -14.29
CA GLN A 72 -17.78 20.16 -14.97
C GLN A 72 -17.98 21.66 -15.23
N SER A 73 -16.90 22.42 -15.33
CA SER A 73 -16.97 23.86 -15.41
C SER A 73 -15.96 24.35 -16.45
N ASN A 74 -16.44 25.21 -17.35
CA ASN A 74 -15.76 25.69 -18.56
C ASN A 74 -14.39 26.35 -18.31
N TRP A 75 -13.98 26.54 -17.06
CA TRP A 75 -12.71 27.16 -16.69
C TRP A 75 -11.52 26.19 -16.71
N TYR A 76 -11.74 24.87 -16.56
CA TYR A 76 -10.65 23.89 -16.51
C TYR A 76 -10.33 23.34 -17.89
N GLY A 77 -9.23 23.82 -18.48
CA GLY A 77 -8.78 23.42 -19.83
C GLY A 77 -7.66 22.39 -19.85
N HIS A 78 -7.02 22.12 -18.72
CA HIS A 78 -5.79 21.34 -18.68
C HIS A 78 -6.05 19.85 -18.86
N LYS A 79 -5.25 19.21 -19.71
CA LYS A 79 -5.18 17.75 -19.78
C LYS A 79 -4.14 17.27 -18.78
N ILE A 80 -4.48 16.22 -18.04
CA ILE A 80 -3.61 15.62 -17.03
C ILE A 80 -3.72 14.10 -17.06
N VAL A 81 -2.73 13.42 -16.50
CA VAL A 81 -2.86 12.01 -16.11
C VAL A 81 -3.13 11.94 -14.61
N CYS A 82 -4.16 11.19 -14.22
CA CYS A 82 -4.54 11.00 -12.83
C CYS A 82 -4.12 9.62 -12.35
N PHE A 83 -3.60 9.56 -11.14
CA PHE A 83 -3.34 8.35 -10.38
C PHE A 83 -4.05 8.44 -9.04
N THR A 84 -4.28 7.30 -8.43
CA THR A 84 -4.94 7.21 -7.14
C THR A 84 -4.05 6.49 -6.14
N GLU A 85 -3.88 7.12 -4.98
CA GLU A 85 -3.29 6.48 -3.81
C GLU A 85 -4.41 5.97 -2.91
N THR A 86 -4.47 4.66 -2.76
CA THR A 86 -5.26 3.97 -1.74
C THR A 86 -4.58 2.64 -1.43
N PRO A 87 -4.73 2.09 -0.22
CA PRO A 87 -4.31 0.71 0.03
C PRO A 87 -4.93 -0.24 -1.00
N ILE A 88 -4.12 -1.14 -1.54
CA ILE A 88 -4.49 -2.00 -2.66
C ILE A 88 -5.77 -2.80 -2.39
N PHE A 89 -5.93 -3.32 -1.17
CA PHE A 89 -7.13 -4.06 -0.74
C PHE A 89 -8.44 -3.26 -0.81
N SER A 90 -8.38 -1.94 -1.01
CA SER A 90 -9.55 -1.05 -1.09
C SER A 90 -9.72 -0.35 -2.42
N ILE A 91 -8.91 -0.68 -3.42
CA ILE A 91 -8.94 0.02 -4.71
C ILE A 91 -10.24 -0.22 -5.49
N ASP A 92 -10.93 -1.34 -5.27
CA ASP A 92 -12.21 -1.63 -5.94
C ASP A 92 -13.35 -0.69 -5.50
N PHE A 93 -13.20 0.02 -4.37
CA PHE A 93 -14.12 1.08 -3.97
C PHE A 93 -14.40 2.07 -5.12
N PHE A 94 -13.41 2.36 -5.97
CA PHE A 94 -13.57 3.34 -7.04
C PHE A 94 -14.61 2.96 -8.08
N ARG A 95 -14.89 1.67 -8.25
CA ARG A 95 -15.98 1.17 -9.10
C ARG A 95 -17.34 1.55 -8.51
N HIS A 96 -17.48 1.51 -7.19
CA HIS A 96 -18.72 1.81 -6.45
C HIS A 96 -18.98 3.31 -6.24
N LYS A 97 -17.99 4.18 -6.50
CA LYS A 97 -18.12 5.64 -6.30
C LYS A 97 -19.24 6.29 -7.14
N SER A 98 -19.60 5.69 -8.28
CA SER A 98 -20.72 6.15 -9.10
C SER A 98 -21.21 5.05 -10.03
N HIS A 99 -22.49 5.09 -10.41
CA HIS A 99 -23.08 4.15 -11.36
C HIS A 99 -22.34 4.13 -12.71
N ASP A 100 -21.86 5.27 -13.20
CA ASP A 100 -21.06 5.34 -14.44
C ASP A 100 -19.74 4.55 -14.34
N ARG A 101 -19.04 4.66 -13.20
CA ARG A 101 -17.80 3.89 -12.95
C ARG A 101 -18.07 2.40 -12.82
N TRP A 102 -19.21 2.02 -12.23
CA TRP A 102 -19.66 0.63 -12.18
C TRP A 102 -19.92 0.07 -13.59
N LEU A 103 -20.68 0.80 -14.41
CA LEU A 103 -20.98 0.40 -15.80
C LEU A 103 -19.74 0.31 -16.70
N LYS A 104 -18.73 1.13 -16.43
CA LYS A 104 -17.43 1.10 -17.15
C LYS A 104 -16.53 -0.05 -16.73
N ASP A 105 -16.91 -0.80 -15.70
CA ASP A 105 -16.17 -1.92 -15.18
C ASP A 105 -14.70 -1.58 -14.85
N LEU A 106 -14.51 -0.59 -13.98
CA LEU A 106 -13.19 -0.11 -13.53
C LEU A 106 -12.48 -1.10 -12.58
N ARG A 107 -12.40 -2.38 -12.96
CA ARG A 107 -11.62 -3.42 -12.27
C ARG A 107 -10.14 -3.44 -12.68
N TYR A 108 -9.78 -2.67 -13.72
CA TYR A 108 -8.44 -2.65 -14.28
C TYR A 108 -7.62 -1.47 -13.78
N GLY A 109 -6.31 -1.64 -13.68
CA GLY A 109 -5.41 -0.56 -13.28
C GLY A 109 -3.94 -0.89 -13.49
N ILE A 110 -3.12 0.15 -13.68
CA ILE A 110 -1.66 0.04 -13.77
C ILE A 110 -1.05 0.83 -12.62
N GLY A 111 -0.30 0.13 -11.78
CA GLY A 111 0.29 0.66 -10.56
C GLY A 111 1.81 0.78 -10.66
N PHE A 112 2.31 1.90 -10.13
CA PHE A 112 3.72 2.24 -10.11
C PHE A 112 4.14 2.60 -8.68
N SER A 113 5.44 2.52 -8.41
CA SER A 113 6.01 3.08 -7.18
C SER A 113 5.66 4.56 -7.04
N LYS A 114 5.06 4.92 -5.90
CA LYS A 114 4.70 6.30 -5.56
C LYS A 114 5.92 7.20 -5.52
N LYS A 115 7.05 6.67 -5.04
CA LYS A 115 8.34 7.37 -5.07
C LYS A 115 8.79 7.64 -6.50
N SER A 116 8.79 6.62 -7.37
CA SER A 116 9.24 6.78 -8.76
C SER A 116 8.39 7.80 -9.52
N LEU A 117 7.06 7.75 -9.35
CA LEU A 117 6.18 8.74 -9.96
C LEU A 117 6.39 10.16 -9.41
N ALA A 118 6.62 10.30 -8.10
CA ALA A 118 6.96 11.60 -7.53
C ALA A 118 8.28 12.14 -8.10
N ASP A 119 9.29 11.29 -8.29
CA ASP A 119 10.55 11.69 -8.91
C ASP A 119 10.35 12.13 -10.38
N CYS A 120 9.35 11.57 -11.08
CA CYS A 120 8.93 11.96 -12.44
C CYS A 120 8.00 13.19 -12.52
N GLY A 121 7.72 13.88 -11.41
CA GLY A 121 6.89 15.09 -11.40
C GLY A 121 5.39 14.86 -11.17
N VAL A 122 4.96 13.64 -10.85
CA VAL A 122 3.59 13.40 -10.37
C VAL A 122 3.44 14.00 -8.97
N ARG A 123 2.36 14.75 -8.72
CA ARG A 123 2.16 15.45 -7.44
C ARG A 123 0.76 15.21 -6.89
N PRO A 124 0.55 15.27 -5.55
CA PRO A 124 -0.79 15.21 -4.97
C PRO A 124 -1.67 16.33 -5.52
N ALA A 125 -2.94 16.03 -5.74
CA ALA A 125 -3.94 17.03 -6.06
C ALA A 125 -4.16 17.98 -4.88
N LEU A 126 -4.44 19.25 -5.20
CA LEU A 126 -4.78 20.29 -4.24
C LEU A 126 -6.30 20.38 -4.15
N TYR A 127 -6.86 19.80 -3.09
CA TYR A 127 -8.29 19.87 -2.80
C TYR A 127 -8.66 21.27 -2.28
N ILE A 128 -9.48 21.98 -3.04
CA ILE A 128 -9.80 23.39 -2.81
C ILE A 128 -11.32 23.57 -2.81
N ASP A 129 -11.84 24.44 -1.95
CA ASP A 129 -13.27 24.72 -1.92
C ASP A 129 -13.73 25.41 -3.22
N LYS A 130 -15.00 25.20 -3.60
CA LYS A 130 -15.54 25.69 -4.88
C LYS A 130 -15.48 27.22 -5.00
N LYS A 131 -15.56 27.96 -3.90
CA LYS A 131 -15.54 29.43 -3.93
C LYS A 131 -14.12 29.92 -4.27
N LEU A 132 -13.12 29.41 -3.58
CA LEU A 132 -11.72 29.73 -3.86
C LEU A 132 -11.30 29.28 -5.26
N LEU A 133 -11.74 28.09 -5.69
CA LEU A 133 -11.50 27.58 -7.04
C LEU A 133 -12.04 28.54 -8.12
N ARG A 134 -13.26 29.06 -7.94
CA ARG A 134 -13.86 30.06 -8.84
C ARG A 134 -13.10 31.39 -8.82
N MET A 135 -12.63 31.83 -7.65
CA MET A 135 -11.81 33.04 -7.52
C MET A 135 -10.50 32.88 -8.32
N ILE A 136 -9.80 31.75 -8.15
CA ILE A 136 -8.56 31.46 -8.87
C ILE A 136 -8.82 31.32 -10.38
N ALA A 137 -9.90 30.64 -10.76
CA ALA A 137 -10.31 30.55 -12.16
C ALA A 137 -10.60 31.93 -12.79
N SER A 138 -11.20 32.84 -12.03
CA SER A 138 -11.48 34.20 -12.49
C SER A 138 -10.22 35.02 -12.76
N LEU A 139 -9.07 34.65 -12.17
CA LEU A 139 -7.80 35.34 -12.43
C LEU A 139 -7.39 35.28 -13.91
N ARG A 140 -7.79 34.24 -14.67
CA ARG A 140 -7.59 34.16 -16.13
C ARG A 140 -8.27 35.27 -16.92
N SER A 141 -9.29 35.91 -16.35
CA SER A 141 -9.99 37.02 -17.01
C SER A 141 -9.26 38.35 -16.88
N PHE A 142 -8.24 38.43 -16.03
CA PHE A 142 -7.37 39.60 -15.87
C PHE A 142 -6.10 39.45 -16.71
N SER A 143 -5.48 40.57 -17.07
CA SER A 143 -4.16 40.56 -17.71
C SER A 143 -3.11 40.09 -16.70
N MET A 144 -2.69 38.84 -16.82
CA MET A 144 -1.64 38.25 -15.98
C MET A 144 -0.25 38.59 -16.53
N THR A 145 0.73 38.80 -15.63
CA THR A 145 2.12 38.83 -16.07
C THR A 145 2.57 37.45 -16.54
N SER A 146 3.71 37.36 -17.24
CA SER A 146 4.27 36.07 -17.64
C SER A 146 4.59 35.15 -16.45
N GLU A 147 5.03 35.74 -15.33
CA GLU A 147 5.33 35.03 -14.09
C GLU A 147 4.07 34.49 -13.42
N ASP A 148 3.01 35.31 -13.35
CA ASP A 148 1.70 34.89 -12.82
C ASP A 148 1.11 33.74 -13.65
N LEU A 149 1.23 33.83 -14.99
CA LEU A 149 0.74 32.80 -15.89
C LEU A 149 1.50 31.48 -15.74
N ALA A 150 2.82 31.55 -15.56
CA ALA A 150 3.64 30.37 -15.30
C ALA A 150 3.26 29.71 -13.96
N LEU A 151 3.08 30.50 -12.91
CA LEU A 151 2.62 30.01 -11.61
C LEU A 151 1.23 29.37 -11.73
N TYR A 152 0.29 30.04 -12.40
CA TYR A 152 -1.05 29.51 -12.65
C TYR A 152 -1.00 28.17 -13.37
N ASN A 153 -0.26 28.07 -14.48
CA ASN A 153 -0.15 26.84 -15.25
C ASN A 153 0.55 25.70 -14.47
N SER A 154 1.36 26.01 -13.46
CA SER A 154 1.99 25.00 -12.59
C SER A 154 1.05 24.46 -11.50
N ILE A 155 0.11 25.29 -11.02
CA ILE A 155 -0.78 24.95 -9.91
C ILE A 155 -2.14 24.46 -10.41
N ALA A 156 -2.71 25.14 -11.42
CA ALA A 156 -4.07 24.88 -11.90
C ALA A 156 -4.31 23.41 -12.27
N PRO A 157 -3.41 22.70 -12.97
CA PRO A 157 -3.57 21.28 -13.23
C PRO A 157 -3.71 20.41 -11.98
N LEU A 158 -3.14 20.83 -10.85
CA LEU A 158 -3.20 20.09 -9.58
C LEU A 158 -4.48 20.38 -8.80
N MET A 159 -5.20 21.46 -9.11
CA MET A 159 -6.37 21.88 -8.34
C MET A 159 -7.59 21.00 -8.62
N THR A 160 -8.23 20.53 -7.55
CA THR A 160 -9.47 19.74 -7.62
C THR A 160 -10.49 20.27 -6.62
N PRO A 161 -11.78 20.33 -6.95
CA PRO A 161 -12.79 20.72 -5.98
C PRO A 161 -12.83 19.70 -4.83
N LEU A 162 -12.97 20.17 -3.58
CA LEU A 162 -13.12 19.32 -2.41
C LEU A 162 -14.41 18.47 -2.45
N ASP A 163 -15.44 18.94 -3.16
CA ASP A 163 -16.73 18.26 -3.35
C ASP A 163 -17.38 17.67 -2.08
N HIS A 164 -17.11 18.26 -0.91
CA HIS A 164 -17.60 17.82 0.39
C HIS A 164 -19.14 17.79 0.53
N ASP A 165 -19.83 18.66 -0.22
CA ASP A 165 -21.31 18.74 -0.23
C ASP A 165 -21.96 17.90 -1.32
N ALA A 166 -21.19 17.16 -2.13
CA ALA A 166 -21.76 16.36 -3.22
C ALA A 166 -22.38 15.06 -2.68
N ASP A 167 -23.51 14.62 -3.25
CA ASP A 167 -24.25 13.42 -2.80
C ASP A 167 -23.42 12.13 -2.85
N ASN A 168 -22.36 12.12 -3.66
CA ASN A 168 -21.35 11.08 -3.74
C ASN A 168 -20.21 11.27 -2.71
N GLN A 169 -20.53 11.85 -1.53
CA GLN A 169 -19.65 12.40 -0.51
C GLN A 169 -18.21 11.84 -0.50
N GLY A 170 -17.27 12.72 -0.85
CA GLY A 170 -16.19 13.13 0.04
C GLY A 170 -15.28 12.04 0.59
N PHE A 171 -14.76 11.17 -0.25
CA PHE A 171 -13.68 10.27 0.16
C PHE A 171 -12.36 11.04 0.26
N MET A 172 -12.13 11.74 1.38
CA MET A 172 -10.79 12.27 1.74
C MET A 172 -9.75 11.16 1.97
N TRP A 173 -10.20 9.90 1.97
CA TRP A 173 -9.34 8.72 2.02
C TRP A 173 -8.71 8.40 0.66
N GLU A 174 -9.35 8.77 -0.46
CA GLU A 174 -8.74 8.76 -1.80
C GLU A 174 -7.82 9.97 -1.93
N ARG A 175 -6.54 9.74 -2.23
CA ARG A 175 -5.65 10.84 -2.61
C ARG A 175 -5.38 10.75 -4.10
N GLU A 176 -5.90 11.72 -4.83
CA GLU A 176 -5.62 11.91 -6.24
C GLU A 176 -4.20 12.47 -6.39
N TRP A 177 -3.47 11.92 -7.35
CA TRP A 177 -2.15 12.38 -7.77
C TRP A 177 -2.22 12.69 -9.26
N ARG A 178 -1.55 13.76 -9.70
CA ARG A 178 -1.68 14.31 -11.04
C ARG A 178 -0.34 14.54 -11.69
N TYR A 179 -0.26 14.23 -12.97
CA TYR A 179 0.86 14.54 -13.84
C TYR A 179 0.43 15.61 -14.85
N PRO A 180 0.92 16.85 -14.73
CA PRO A 180 0.51 17.97 -15.56
C PRO A 180 1.25 17.98 -16.91
N ASN A 181 0.89 17.04 -17.78
CA ASN A 181 1.43 16.94 -19.13
C ASN A 181 0.29 16.70 -20.13
N GLU A 182 0.21 17.52 -21.17
CA GLU A 182 -0.89 17.44 -22.14
C GLU A 182 -0.81 16.24 -23.09
N GLU A 183 0.39 15.69 -23.29
CA GLU A 183 0.64 14.54 -24.15
C GLU A 183 0.34 13.24 -23.43
N GLY A 184 0.50 13.19 -22.10
CA GLY A 184 0.32 11.99 -21.30
C GLY A 184 1.56 11.59 -20.51
N PHE A 185 1.54 10.38 -19.97
CA PHE A 185 2.62 9.78 -19.19
C PHE A 185 3.11 8.52 -19.89
N GLU A 186 4.33 8.58 -20.44
CA GLU A 186 5.02 7.44 -21.03
C GLU A 186 5.87 6.75 -19.96
N PHE A 187 5.86 5.42 -19.95
CA PHE A 187 6.57 4.61 -18.96
C PHE A 187 7.14 3.35 -19.59
N HIS A 188 8.20 2.79 -19.00
CA HIS A 188 8.72 1.49 -19.41
C HIS A 188 8.00 0.39 -18.62
N TYR A 189 7.79 -0.78 -19.22
CA TYR A 189 7.17 -1.93 -18.56
C TYR A 189 7.86 -2.35 -17.24
N LYS A 190 9.18 -2.14 -17.11
CA LYS A 190 9.92 -2.42 -15.88
C LYS A 190 9.52 -1.53 -14.71
N ASP A 191 8.88 -0.39 -14.98
CA ASP A 191 8.48 0.58 -13.96
C ASP A 191 7.11 0.21 -13.37
N ILE A 192 6.39 -0.74 -13.99
CA ILE A 192 5.13 -1.28 -13.49
C ILE A 192 5.45 -2.19 -12.30
N GLU A 193 4.79 -1.93 -11.18
CA GLU A 193 4.91 -2.73 -9.95
C GLU A 193 3.65 -3.57 -9.72
N ILE A 194 2.50 -3.04 -10.13
CA ILE A 194 1.19 -3.66 -9.90
C ILE A 194 0.35 -3.60 -11.16
N ILE A 195 -0.40 -4.66 -11.43
CA ILE A 195 -1.53 -4.64 -12.35
C ILE A 195 -2.77 -5.12 -11.60
N CYS A 196 -3.82 -4.31 -11.64
CA CYS A 196 -5.15 -4.72 -11.19
C CYS A 196 -5.90 -5.26 -12.41
N CYS A 197 -6.35 -6.51 -12.35
CA CYS A 197 -7.17 -7.14 -13.39
C CYS A 197 -7.87 -8.40 -12.86
N PRO A 198 -8.99 -8.82 -13.47
CA PRO A 198 -9.57 -10.18 -13.35
C PRO A 198 -8.53 -11.30 -13.41
N PHE A 199 -8.68 -12.34 -12.58
CA PHE A 199 -7.76 -13.50 -12.58
C PHE A 199 -7.64 -14.16 -13.98
N ASP A 200 -8.75 -14.22 -14.71
CA ASP A 200 -8.81 -14.76 -16.08
C ASP A 200 -8.09 -13.91 -17.12
N GLU A 201 -7.77 -12.64 -16.83
CA GLU A 201 -7.01 -11.76 -17.72
C GLU A 201 -5.49 -11.75 -17.44
N VAL A 202 -5.04 -12.37 -16.35
CA VAL A 202 -3.63 -12.36 -15.94
C VAL A 202 -2.74 -12.94 -17.02
N ASP A 203 -3.11 -14.08 -17.60
CA ASP A 203 -2.31 -14.75 -18.63
C ASP A 203 -2.17 -13.87 -19.89
N HIS A 204 -3.27 -13.25 -20.33
CA HIS A 204 -3.29 -12.41 -21.52
C HIS A 204 -2.42 -11.15 -21.35
N ILE A 205 -2.51 -10.49 -20.19
CA ILE A 205 -1.70 -9.31 -19.88
C ILE A 205 -0.23 -9.70 -19.69
N SER A 206 0.04 -10.84 -19.06
CA SER A 206 1.40 -11.35 -18.84
C SER A 206 2.11 -11.66 -20.16
N GLU A 207 1.42 -12.31 -21.10
CA GLU A 207 1.94 -12.57 -22.44
C GLU A 207 2.37 -11.27 -23.14
N ARG A 208 1.57 -10.20 -23.01
CA ARG A 208 1.87 -8.89 -23.60
C ARG A 208 3.11 -8.22 -22.99
N LEU A 209 3.29 -8.38 -21.68
CA LEU A 209 4.40 -7.81 -20.91
C LEU A 209 5.68 -8.66 -21.03
N GLY A 210 5.59 -9.91 -21.49
CA GLY A 210 6.73 -10.79 -21.67
C GLY A 210 7.48 -11.00 -20.35
N GLU A 211 8.80 -10.93 -20.40
CA GLU A 211 9.65 -11.15 -19.21
C GLU A 211 9.43 -10.15 -18.07
N TYR A 212 8.89 -8.95 -18.37
CA TYR A 212 8.63 -7.92 -17.37
C TYR A 212 7.50 -8.31 -16.41
N SER A 213 6.57 -9.19 -16.83
CA SER A 213 5.50 -9.71 -15.99
C SER A 213 6.00 -10.41 -14.73
N ASN A 214 7.21 -10.98 -14.75
CA ASN A 214 7.79 -11.68 -13.61
C ASN A 214 8.04 -10.78 -12.38
N ASN A 215 8.15 -9.47 -12.58
CA ASN A 215 8.37 -8.50 -11.51
C ASN A 215 7.11 -7.72 -11.14
N ILE A 216 5.96 -8.04 -11.76
CA ILE A 216 4.70 -7.35 -11.55
C ILE A 216 3.83 -8.16 -10.60
N THR A 217 3.28 -7.49 -9.58
CA THR A 217 2.27 -8.09 -8.72
C THR A 217 0.90 -7.92 -9.36
N PHE A 218 0.29 -9.02 -9.81
CA PHE A 218 -1.10 -9.03 -10.25
C PHE A 218 -2.03 -9.09 -9.04
N VAL A 219 -3.03 -8.20 -9.00
CA VAL A 219 -3.93 -8.11 -7.85
C VAL A 219 -5.39 -8.11 -8.27
N GLU A 220 -6.12 -9.05 -7.68
CA GLU A 220 -7.57 -9.16 -7.73
C GLU A 220 -8.16 -8.51 -6.46
N THR A 221 -8.56 -7.25 -6.55
CA THR A 221 -8.87 -6.44 -5.36
C THR A 221 -10.35 -6.33 -5.00
N TRP A 222 -11.25 -6.82 -5.84
CA TRP A 222 -12.70 -6.68 -5.62
C TRP A 222 -13.25 -7.63 -4.57
N GLY A 223 -12.71 -8.85 -4.46
CA GLY A 223 -13.08 -9.78 -3.40
C GLY A 223 -12.81 -9.18 -2.02
N GLU A 224 -11.58 -8.72 -1.79
CA GLU A 224 -11.15 -8.19 -0.49
C GLU A 224 -11.94 -6.96 -0.04
N TYR A 225 -12.20 -6.01 -0.95
CA TYR A 225 -12.96 -4.80 -0.61
C TYR A 225 -14.42 -5.09 -0.27
N GLU A 226 -15.10 -5.91 -1.08
CA GLU A 226 -16.48 -6.33 -0.79
C GLU A 226 -16.55 -7.08 0.54
N GLU A 227 -15.59 -7.96 0.80
CA GLU A 227 -15.51 -8.73 2.04
C GLU A 227 -15.33 -7.84 3.28
N VAL A 228 -14.38 -6.89 3.25
CA VAL A 228 -14.17 -5.94 4.37
C VAL A 228 -15.40 -5.05 4.58
N SER A 229 -16.01 -4.58 3.50
CA SER A 229 -17.21 -3.73 3.56
C SER A 229 -18.40 -4.50 4.13
N LYS A 230 -18.62 -5.75 3.70
CA LYS A 230 -19.65 -6.65 4.22
C LYS A 230 -19.39 -7.03 5.69
N TYR A 231 -18.14 -7.22 6.08
CA TYR A 231 -17.77 -7.44 7.49
C TYR A 231 -18.14 -6.24 8.36
N LEU A 232 -17.81 -5.02 7.92
CA LEU A 232 -18.15 -3.81 8.67
C LEU A 232 -19.68 -3.56 8.71
N GLU A 233 -20.39 -3.82 7.60
CA GLU A 233 -21.86 -3.76 7.54
C GLU A 233 -22.52 -4.77 8.48
N SER A 234 -22.10 -6.04 8.44
CA SER A 234 -22.65 -7.11 9.30
C SER A 234 -22.42 -6.85 10.79
N ARG A 235 -21.32 -6.17 11.15
CA ARG A 235 -21.05 -5.75 12.53
C ARG A 235 -21.97 -4.60 13.00
N LEU A 236 -22.48 -3.79 12.07
CA LEU A 236 -23.49 -2.77 12.37
C LEU A 236 -24.89 -3.39 12.45
N THR A 237 -25.20 -4.35 11.59
CA THR A 237 -26.50 -5.03 11.51
C THR A 237 -26.66 -6.22 12.46
N SER A 238 -25.60 -6.65 13.18
CA SER A 238 -25.67 -7.75 14.16
C SER A 238 -26.64 -7.50 15.33
N ASN A 239 -27.09 -6.25 15.53
CA ASN A 239 -28.18 -5.92 16.48
C ASN A 239 -29.59 -5.92 15.85
N GLU A 240 -29.72 -6.02 14.52
CA GLU A 240 -31.00 -5.90 13.78
C GLU A 240 -31.44 -7.22 13.11
N MET A 241 -30.99 -8.37 13.58
CA MET A 241 -31.44 -9.67 13.09
C MET A 241 -32.84 -10.07 13.65
N LYS A 242 -33.82 -9.17 13.51
CA LYS A 242 -35.25 -9.40 13.77
C LYS A 242 -36.11 -8.93 12.59
N LEU A 243 -35.89 -9.50 11.41
CA LEU A 243 -36.88 -9.40 10.33
C LEU A 243 -38.04 -10.35 10.64
N VAL A 244 -39.11 -9.80 11.24
CA VAL A 244 -40.41 -10.49 11.36
C VAL A 244 -41.19 -10.17 10.09
N VAL A 245 -41.31 -11.15 9.18
CA VAL A 245 -42.12 -11.02 7.97
C VAL A 245 -43.58 -11.30 8.33
N ASN A 246 -44.35 -10.24 8.60
CA ASN A 246 -45.79 -10.31 8.82
C ASN A 246 -46.53 -9.70 7.60
N SER A 247 -46.41 -10.30 6.42
CA SER A 247 -47.18 -9.86 5.25
C SER A 247 -47.83 -11.00 4.47
N THR A 248 -48.96 -10.70 3.83
CA THR A 248 -49.81 -11.66 3.08
C THR A 248 -49.80 -11.41 1.56
N GLY A 249 -49.12 -10.38 1.08
CA GLY A 249 -49.02 -10.02 -0.34
C GLY A 249 -47.83 -10.67 -1.05
N ILE A 250 -48.02 -11.21 -2.26
CA ILE A 250 -46.99 -11.91 -3.04
C ILE A 250 -45.79 -10.99 -3.36
N ASP A 251 -46.02 -9.76 -3.79
CA ASP A 251 -44.94 -8.80 -4.14
C ASP A 251 -44.05 -8.44 -2.95
N GLU A 252 -44.66 -8.35 -1.75
CA GLU A 252 -43.93 -8.07 -0.51
C GLU A 252 -43.11 -9.30 -0.08
N LEU A 253 -43.64 -10.50 -0.27
CA LEU A 253 -42.93 -11.76 -0.03
C LEU A 253 -41.77 -11.96 -1.03
N GLU A 254 -41.92 -11.60 -2.30
CA GLU A 254 -40.84 -11.67 -3.29
C GLU A 254 -39.74 -10.64 -3.01
N THR A 255 -40.12 -9.44 -2.59
CA THR A 255 -39.17 -8.41 -2.14
C THR A 255 -38.41 -8.88 -0.90
N ALA A 256 -39.10 -9.47 0.08
CA ALA A 256 -38.49 -10.04 1.27
C ALA A 256 -37.56 -11.22 0.91
N ARG A 257 -38.00 -12.13 0.03
CA ARG A 257 -37.18 -13.25 -0.46
C ARG A 257 -35.90 -12.77 -1.13
N THR A 258 -35.99 -11.73 -1.97
CA THR A 258 -34.82 -11.17 -2.67
C THR A 258 -33.83 -10.56 -1.68
N LYS A 259 -34.32 -9.81 -0.69
CA LYS A 259 -33.48 -9.29 0.40
C LYS A 259 -32.82 -10.40 1.21
N LEU A 260 -33.60 -11.41 1.63
CA LEU A 260 -33.09 -12.54 2.39
C LEU A 260 -32.10 -13.40 1.60
N SER A 261 -32.30 -13.58 0.30
CA SER A 261 -31.38 -14.32 -0.57
C SER A 261 -30.06 -13.57 -0.75
N SER A 262 -30.12 -12.24 -0.88
CA SER A 262 -28.94 -11.38 -0.90
C SER A 262 -28.17 -11.47 0.42
N GLU A 263 -28.86 -11.40 1.56
CA GLU A 263 -28.24 -11.56 2.88
C GLU A 263 -27.66 -12.97 3.10
N LEU A 264 -28.33 -14.02 2.62
CA LEU A 264 -27.81 -15.38 2.68
C LEU A 264 -26.50 -15.51 1.91
N PHE A 265 -26.45 -15.01 0.67
CA PHE A 265 -25.24 -15.01 -0.13
C PHE A 265 -24.09 -14.25 0.54
N LYS A 266 -24.39 -13.11 1.20
CA LYS A 266 -23.39 -12.37 1.99
C LYS A 266 -22.84 -13.22 3.15
N LEU A 267 -23.70 -13.94 3.86
CA LEU A 267 -23.30 -14.80 4.98
C LEU A 267 -22.47 -16.01 4.53
N GLU A 268 -22.82 -16.63 3.40
CA GLU A 268 -22.05 -17.75 2.82
C GLU A 268 -20.64 -17.32 2.40
N ALA A 269 -20.51 -16.13 1.79
CA ALA A 269 -19.20 -15.55 1.46
C ALA A 269 -18.37 -15.28 2.72
N TYR A 270 -19.00 -14.80 3.79
CA TYR A 270 -18.33 -14.57 5.07
C TYR A 270 -17.87 -15.86 5.76
N GLU A 271 -18.68 -16.93 5.70
CA GLU A 271 -18.29 -18.25 6.20
C GLU A 271 -17.02 -18.77 5.50
N ALA A 272 -16.95 -18.64 4.16
CA ALA A 272 -15.78 -19.03 3.39
C ALA A 272 -14.52 -18.24 3.81
N GLN A 273 -14.66 -16.94 4.12
CA GLN A 273 -13.55 -16.10 4.56
C GLN A 273 -13.10 -16.44 5.99
N LEU A 274 -14.03 -16.65 6.93
CA LEU A 274 -13.69 -17.10 8.28
C LEU A 274 -12.93 -18.43 8.25
N LYS A 275 -13.27 -19.30 7.30
CA LYS A 275 -12.52 -20.54 7.07
C LYS A 275 -11.10 -20.26 6.58
N ARG A 276 -10.90 -19.36 5.61
CA ARG A 276 -9.55 -18.93 5.17
C ARG A 276 -8.74 -18.33 6.32
N PHE A 277 -9.33 -17.46 7.14
CA PHE A 277 -8.64 -16.90 8.31
C PHE A 277 -8.33 -17.95 9.38
N ALA A 278 -9.19 -18.95 9.55
CA ALA A 278 -8.88 -20.08 10.42
C ALA A 278 -7.68 -20.87 9.88
N ASP A 279 -7.63 -21.11 8.57
CA ASP A 279 -6.51 -21.81 7.91
C ASP A 279 -5.20 -21.01 8.03
N GLU A 280 -5.24 -19.69 7.80
CA GLU A 280 -4.09 -18.79 7.99
C GLU A 280 -3.65 -18.72 9.46
N LEU A 281 -4.61 -18.66 10.40
CA LEU A 281 -4.33 -18.71 11.82
C LEU A 281 -3.63 -20.02 12.20
N GLU A 282 -4.02 -21.15 11.62
CA GLU A 282 -3.33 -22.42 11.80
C GLU A 282 -1.92 -22.40 11.21
N ALA A 283 -1.72 -21.82 10.03
CA ALA A 283 -0.40 -21.65 9.42
C ALA A 283 0.53 -20.75 10.28
N ILE A 284 0.00 -19.68 10.86
CA ILE A 284 0.72 -18.82 11.80
C ILE A 284 1.05 -19.60 13.08
N ARG A 285 0.08 -20.33 13.63
CA ARG A 285 0.26 -21.14 14.85
C ARG A 285 1.31 -22.24 14.65
N SER A 286 1.41 -22.84 13.48
CA SER A 286 2.44 -23.83 13.16
C SER A 286 3.82 -23.20 12.95
N SER A 287 3.86 -21.94 12.49
CA SER A 287 5.12 -21.19 12.32
C SER A 287 5.73 -20.71 13.64
N ILE A 288 4.91 -20.37 14.64
CA ILE A 288 5.38 -19.87 15.95
C ILE A 288 6.39 -20.80 16.63
N PRO A 289 6.14 -22.13 16.78
CA PRO A 289 7.11 -23.06 17.34
C PRO A 289 8.43 -23.10 16.57
N THR A 290 8.38 -23.00 15.24
CA THR A 290 9.58 -22.98 14.39
C THR A 290 10.47 -21.78 14.72
N PHE A 291 9.88 -20.59 14.84
CA PHE A 291 10.63 -19.40 15.24
C PHE A 291 11.11 -19.46 16.68
N LYS A 292 10.32 -19.99 17.63
CA LYS A 292 10.76 -20.20 19.02
C LYS A 292 11.96 -21.15 19.11
N ASN A 293 11.96 -22.23 18.34
CA ASN A 293 13.08 -23.18 18.29
C ASN A 293 14.33 -22.53 17.70
N LYS A 294 14.18 -21.73 16.63
CA LYS A 294 15.30 -20.96 16.05
C LYS A 294 15.89 -19.98 17.05
N ILE A 295 15.05 -19.24 17.78
CA ILE A 295 15.49 -18.32 18.85
C ILE A 295 16.25 -19.10 19.93
N SER A 296 15.67 -20.19 20.44
CA SER A 296 16.31 -21.01 21.47
C SER A 296 17.65 -21.60 21.02
N HIS A 297 17.77 -21.98 19.75
CA HIS A 297 19.03 -22.46 19.17
C HIS A 297 20.08 -21.35 19.12
N ILE A 298 19.73 -20.17 18.60
CA ILE A 298 20.63 -19.01 18.56
C ILE A 298 21.04 -18.59 19.98
N GLU A 299 20.12 -18.61 20.95
CA GLU A 299 20.43 -18.30 22.35
C GLU A 299 21.42 -19.31 22.94
N SER A 300 21.27 -20.60 22.63
CA SER A 300 22.25 -21.63 23.04
C SER A 300 23.61 -21.41 22.39
N GLU A 301 23.65 -21.12 21.08
CA GLU A 301 24.91 -20.83 20.38
C GLU A 301 25.60 -19.59 20.94
N ILE A 302 24.84 -18.53 21.28
CA ILE A 302 25.39 -17.33 21.93
C ILE A 302 26.04 -17.71 23.27
N GLU A 303 25.39 -18.53 24.08
CA GLU A 303 25.92 -18.96 25.38
C GLU A 303 27.18 -19.83 25.24
N ASP A 304 27.16 -20.79 24.32
CA ASP A 304 28.32 -21.63 24.02
C ASP A 304 29.49 -20.79 23.47
N ARG A 305 29.20 -19.80 22.63
CA ARG A 305 30.21 -18.87 22.08
C ARG A 305 30.80 -17.97 23.18
N LYS A 306 29.99 -17.51 24.13
CA LYS A 306 30.48 -16.75 25.30
C LYS A 306 31.45 -17.59 26.14
N LYS A 307 31.09 -18.83 26.46
CA LYS A 307 31.99 -19.76 27.18
C LYS A 307 33.26 -20.07 26.38
N TRP A 308 33.13 -20.22 25.07
CA TRP A 308 34.29 -20.42 24.19
C TRP A 308 35.23 -19.20 24.24
N TYR A 309 34.70 -17.97 24.23
CA TYR A 309 35.53 -16.76 24.39
C TYR A 309 36.23 -16.65 25.74
N GLU A 310 35.76 -17.32 26.80
CA GLU A 310 36.47 -17.38 28.08
C GLU A 310 37.72 -18.27 28.03
N THR A 311 37.81 -19.16 27.04
CA THR A 311 38.86 -20.19 26.95
C THR A 311 39.69 -20.11 25.68
N HIS A 312 39.29 -19.31 24.69
CA HIS A 312 39.96 -19.22 23.38
C HIS A 312 40.03 -17.79 22.88
N CYS A 313 41.11 -17.49 22.15
CA CYS A 313 41.30 -16.19 21.51
C CYS A 313 40.34 -16.03 20.32
N CYS A 314 39.55 -14.96 20.28
CA CYS A 314 38.58 -14.76 19.19
C CYS A 314 39.20 -14.53 17.80
N ALA A 315 40.45 -14.06 17.75
CA ALA A 315 41.16 -13.78 16.49
C ALA A 315 41.92 -14.98 15.90
N CYS A 316 42.61 -15.78 16.71
CA CYS A 316 43.40 -16.93 16.23
C CYS A 316 42.83 -18.31 16.58
N SER A 317 41.73 -18.37 17.34
CA SER A 317 41.06 -19.60 17.78
C SER A 317 41.91 -20.53 18.65
N ASN A 318 43.09 -20.09 19.11
CA ASN A 318 43.91 -20.88 20.01
C ASN A 318 43.32 -20.91 21.41
N SER A 319 43.40 -22.07 22.06
CA SER A 319 43.05 -22.22 23.47
C SER A 319 44.03 -21.45 24.36
N PHE A 320 43.51 -20.80 25.38
CA PHE A 320 44.30 -20.15 26.42
C PHE A 320 45.06 -21.14 27.32
N GLU A 321 44.68 -22.42 27.30
CA GLU A 321 45.38 -23.48 28.05
C GLU A 321 46.65 -24.00 27.34
N GLU A 322 46.71 -23.90 26.01
CA GLU A 322 47.84 -24.40 25.21
C GLU A 322 49.04 -23.43 25.19
N TYR A 323 48.79 -22.15 25.40
CA TYR A 323 49.85 -21.18 25.60
C TYR A 323 50.28 -21.22 27.06
N SER A 324 51.59 -21.35 27.33
CA SER A 324 52.17 -21.19 28.66
C SER A 324 52.13 -19.74 29.17
N LEU A 325 51.06 -19.02 28.83
CA LEU A 325 50.81 -17.63 29.14
C LEU A 325 49.95 -17.57 30.41
N THR A 326 50.29 -16.65 31.30
CA THR A 326 49.57 -16.39 32.54
C THR A 326 48.25 -15.68 32.26
N LEU A 327 47.26 -15.80 33.16
CA LEU A 327 45.93 -15.16 33.02
C LEU A 327 45.99 -13.62 32.82
N HIS A 328 47.14 -12.99 33.08
CA HIS A 328 47.38 -11.54 32.97
C HIS A 328 47.85 -11.13 31.57
N GLU A 329 48.09 -12.08 30.66
CA GLU A 329 48.53 -11.85 29.28
C GLU A 329 47.34 -11.80 28.29
N TRP A 330 46.11 -11.69 28.82
CA TRP A 330 44.87 -11.58 28.05
C TRP A 330 44.16 -10.31 28.45
N GLU A 331 43.78 -9.49 27.48
CA GLU A 331 42.99 -8.28 27.72
C GLU A 331 41.66 -8.39 26.99
N LYS A 332 40.63 -7.88 27.67
CA LYS A 332 39.31 -7.71 27.08
C LYS A 332 39.39 -6.60 26.03
N ASP A 333 38.91 -6.86 24.83
CA ASP A 333 38.78 -5.82 23.82
C ASP A 333 37.76 -4.77 24.32
N GLY A 334 38.13 -3.49 24.27
CA GLY A 334 37.27 -2.42 24.78
C GLY A 334 36.02 -2.21 23.93
N GLU A 335 36.07 -2.61 22.66
CA GLU A 335 34.96 -2.44 21.70
C GLU A 335 34.06 -3.68 21.59
N LEU A 336 34.58 -4.87 21.90
CA LEU A 336 33.87 -6.14 21.86
C LEU A 336 34.00 -6.86 23.20
N ASP A 337 32.92 -7.44 23.72
CA ASP A 337 32.89 -8.17 25.00
C ASP A 337 33.60 -9.55 24.89
N THR A 338 34.81 -9.59 24.32
CA THR A 338 35.56 -10.80 23.91
C THR A 338 37.04 -10.69 24.28
N TRP A 339 37.71 -11.84 24.43
CA TRP A 339 39.12 -11.94 24.81
C TRP A 339 40.03 -12.19 23.59
N ILE A 340 41.13 -11.43 23.49
CA ILE A 340 42.14 -11.52 22.42
C ILE A 340 43.53 -11.78 23.04
N CYS A 341 44.35 -12.59 22.39
CA CYS A 341 45.74 -12.83 22.79
C CYS A 341 46.64 -11.62 22.49
N ILE A 342 47.69 -11.42 23.30
CA ILE A 342 48.66 -10.33 23.09
C ILE A 342 49.22 -10.32 21.66
N ASP A 343 49.57 -11.48 21.09
CA ASP A 343 50.12 -11.56 19.73
C ASP A 343 49.13 -11.06 18.66
N CYS A 344 47.84 -11.36 18.83
CA CYS A 344 46.79 -10.88 17.94
C CYS A 344 46.52 -9.40 18.16
N LYS A 345 46.54 -8.94 19.41
CA LYS A 345 46.35 -7.53 19.76
C LYS A 345 47.47 -6.65 19.19
N GLN A 346 48.72 -7.08 19.30
CA GLN A 346 49.88 -6.38 18.74
C GLN A 346 49.84 -6.31 17.21
N LYS A 347 49.25 -7.31 16.54
CA LYS A 347 49.05 -7.28 15.07
C LYS A 347 47.96 -6.31 14.61
N THR A 348 47.02 -5.96 15.47
CA THR A 348 45.94 -5.00 15.16
C THR A 348 46.29 -3.54 15.47
N GLU A 349 47.34 -3.31 16.27
CA GLU A 349 47.83 -1.96 16.62
C GLU A 349 48.97 -1.45 15.71
N ILE A 350 49.40 -2.24 14.71
CA ILE A 350 50.30 -1.87 13.60
C ILE A 350 49.45 -1.61 12.36
#